data_AF-A0A369J6Z3-F1
#
_entry.id   AF-A0A369J6Z3-F1
#
_cell.length_a   1.000
_cell.length_b   1.000
_cell.length_c   1.000
_cell.angle_alpha   90.00
_cell.angle_beta   90.00
_cell.angle_gamma   90.00
#
_symmetry.space_group_name_H-M   'P 1'
#
loop_
_entity.id
_entity.type
_entity.pdbx_description
1 polymer ?
#
loop_
_entity_poly.entity_id
_entity_poly.type
_entity_poly.pdbx_seq_one_letter_code
_entity_poly.pdbx_strand_id
1 'polypeptide(L)'
;MTPVPTTDTSPVVSNTTHKYDVLEDYDGHYRFAPIEESQVSRAMIKRYFNTMYERAISDVVIVGAGSAGLTCAWYLAHTRPELKITIIEANVAPGGGAWLGGQLMSPMVIRKPADGFLRQLGVPYEDEGAFVVVKHAALFTSTLLSQVLAMPNVVLMNATAVEDLIIHQDFRGLQRVAGVVTNWTLVALNHDTQSCMDPNTITAPIIVSATGHDGPMGAFSAKRLVSAGLTKELGNMRGLDMNRAEPAIVNNTREVVPGLIFTGMELSEHDGSNRMGPTFGAMIASGIKAAHVASKILDSSEIVRGKIVG
;
A
#
# COMPACT_ATOMS: atom_id res chain seq x y z
N MET A 1 -0.64 -51.16 6.49
CA MET A 1 0.27 -50.00 6.52
C MET A 1 -0.58 -48.77 6.76
N THR A 2 -0.56 -48.27 7.99
CA THR A 2 -1.30 -47.11 8.47
C THR A 2 -0.56 -45.82 8.13
N PRO A 3 -1.24 -44.69 7.83
CA PRO A 3 -0.58 -43.42 7.56
C PRO A 3 -0.10 -42.78 8.86
N VAL A 4 1.09 -42.18 8.79
CA VAL A 4 1.72 -41.38 9.85
C VAL A 4 1.05 -40.00 9.92
N PRO A 5 0.62 -39.51 11.10
CA PRO A 5 0.17 -38.12 11.25
C PRO A 5 1.39 -37.20 11.41
N THR A 6 1.48 -36.18 10.57
CA THR A 6 2.42 -35.07 10.69
C THR A 6 1.98 -34.12 11.82
N THR A 7 2.88 -33.87 12.76
CA THR A 7 2.72 -32.93 13.87
C THR A 7 2.86 -31.49 13.37
N ASP A 8 1.77 -30.73 13.36
CA ASP A 8 1.80 -29.28 13.19
C ASP A 8 1.93 -28.63 14.59
N THR A 9 3.11 -28.09 14.88
CA THR A 9 3.41 -27.40 16.14
C THR A 9 3.42 -25.89 15.91
N SER A 10 2.26 -25.26 16.01
CA SER A 10 2.15 -23.83 16.34
C SER A 10 1.79 -23.70 17.83
N PRO A 11 2.40 -22.79 18.60
CA PRO A 11 2.23 -22.75 20.04
C PRO A 11 0.84 -22.22 20.40
N VAL A 12 -0.08 -23.12 20.71
CA VAL A 12 -1.26 -22.81 21.52
C VAL A 12 -0.76 -22.50 22.92
N VAL A 13 -0.67 -21.21 23.27
CA VAL A 13 -0.40 -20.79 24.64
C VAL A 13 -1.60 -21.19 25.50
N SER A 14 -1.47 -22.27 26.26
CA SER A 14 -2.48 -22.72 27.21
C SER A 14 -2.36 -22.02 28.56
N ASN A 15 -3.53 -21.83 29.18
CA ASN A 15 -3.81 -21.79 30.63
C ASN A 15 -3.73 -20.46 31.38
N THR A 16 -4.86 -19.74 31.37
CA THR A 16 -5.73 -19.61 32.56
C THR A 16 -7.19 -19.76 32.13
N THR A 17 -7.84 -20.88 32.48
CA THR A 17 -9.29 -21.07 32.26
C THR A 17 -10.10 -20.24 33.24
N HIS A 18 -10.23 -18.93 32.98
CA HIS A 18 -11.42 -18.22 33.39
C HIS A 18 -12.54 -18.68 32.47
N LYS A 19 -13.35 -19.65 32.90
CA LYS A 19 -14.59 -19.99 32.19
C LYS A 19 -15.56 -18.82 32.39
N TYR A 20 -15.61 -17.93 31.42
CA TYR A 20 -16.64 -16.90 31.35
C TYR A 20 -17.99 -17.56 31.07
N ASP A 21 -19.04 -17.06 31.73
CA ASP A 21 -20.42 -17.48 31.47
C ASP A 21 -20.94 -16.76 30.21
N VAL A 22 -20.67 -17.34 29.04
CA VAL A 22 -21.04 -16.81 27.72
C VAL A 22 -22.21 -17.60 27.13
N LEU A 23 -23.04 -16.96 26.33
CA LEU A 23 -24.18 -17.60 25.66
C LEU A 23 -24.39 -16.99 24.27
N GLU A 24 -24.31 -17.82 23.24
CA GLU A 24 -24.77 -17.46 21.89
C GLU A 24 -26.24 -17.82 21.78
N ASP A 25 -27.12 -16.81 21.81
CA ASP A 25 -28.56 -16.99 21.73
C ASP A 25 -29.21 -15.78 21.07
N TYR A 26 -29.77 -15.99 19.88
CA TYR A 26 -30.40 -14.94 19.08
C TYR A 26 -31.88 -14.68 19.45
N ASP A 27 -32.46 -15.45 20.36
CA ASP A 27 -33.82 -15.30 20.86
C ASP A 27 -33.91 -14.36 22.07
N GLY A 28 -32.82 -13.63 22.38
CA GLY A 28 -32.78 -12.54 23.37
C GLY A 28 -31.97 -12.83 24.63
N HIS A 29 -31.30 -13.97 24.72
CA HIS A 29 -30.42 -14.31 25.85
C HIS A 29 -28.92 -14.23 25.53
N TYR A 30 -28.53 -13.59 24.43
CA TYR A 30 -27.14 -13.41 24.04
C TYR A 30 -26.30 -12.77 25.16
N ARG A 31 -25.13 -13.34 25.44
CA ARG A 31 -24.25 -12.88 26.52
C ARG A 31 -22.78 -13.06 26.17
N PHE A 32 -22.08 -11.93 26.10
CA PHE A 32 -20.62 -11.89 25.97
C PHE A 32 -19.93 -12.12 27.32
N ALA A 33 -18.64 -12.45 27.26
CA ALA A 33 -17.78 -12.40 28.44
C ALA A 33 -17.70 -10.95 28.97
N PRO A 34 -17.59 -10.75 30.30
CA PRO A 34 -17.42 -9.42 30.88
C PRO A 34 -16.11 -8.79 30.40
N ILE A 35 -16.12 -7.46 30.22
CA ILE A 35 -14.99 -6.66 29.78
C ILE A 35 -15.02 -5.28 30.46
N GLU A 36 -13.85 -4.67 30.63
CA GLU A 36 -13.70 -3.27 31.06
C GLU A 36 -13.16 -2.40 29.91
N GLU A 37 -13.57 -1.14 29.86
CA GLU A 37 -13.13 -0.18 28.84
C GLU A 37 -11.60 -0.01 28.84
N SER A 38 -10.98 -0.09 30.02
CA SER A 38 -9.53 0.01 30.19
C SER A 38 -8.78 -1.15 29.52
N GLN A 39 -9.38 -2.34 29.47
CA GLN A 39 -8.81 -3.52 28.81
C GLN A 39 -8.78 -3.30 27.30
N VAL A 40 -9.87 -2.76 26.74
CA VAL A 40 -9.97 -2.42 25.30
C VAL A 40 -8.97 -1.35 24.92
N SER A 41 -8.89 -0.26 25.69
CA SER A 41 -7.93 0.84 25.46
C SER A 41 -6.48 0.34 25.49
N ARG A 42 -6.08 -0.41 26.53
CA ARG A 42 -4.74 -0.99 26.65
C ARG A 42 -4.44 -1.97 25.51
N ALA A 43 -5.42 -2.76 25.10
CA ALA A 43 -5.25 -3.73 24.02
C ALA A 43 -4.92 -3.04 22.69
N MET A 44 -5.58 -1.92 22.37
CA MET A 44 -5.32 -1.15 21.14
C MET A 44 -4.01 -0.39 21.23
N ILE A 45 -3.79 0.40 22.30
CA ILE A 45 -2.59 1.22 22.48
C ILE A 45 -1.33 0.35 22.40
N LYS A 46 -1.28 -0.76 23.15
CA LYS A 46 -0.11 -1.64 23.16
C LYS A 46 0.24 -2.14 21.75
N ARG A 47 -0.75 -2.60 21.00
CA ARG A 47 -0.51 -3.14 19.65
C ARG A 47 -0.08 -2.06 18.68
N TYR A 48 -0.79 -0.92 18.66
CA TYR A 48 -0.49 0.16 17.74
C TYR A 48 0.90 0.76 17.97
N PHE A 49 1.27 1.04 19.22
CA PHE A 49 2.59 1.60 19.53
C PHE A 49 3.72 0.59 19.36
N ASN A 50 3.49 -0.71 19.59
CA ASN A 50 4.46 -1.74 19.23
C ASN A 50 4.69 -1.77 17.72
N THR A 51 3.62 -1.72 16.92
CA THR A 51 3.72 -1.64 15.46
C THR A 51 4.47 -0.38 15.03
N MET A 52 4.17 0.79 15.58
CA MET A 52 4.91 2.02 15.27
C MET A 52 6.40 1.90 15.63
N TYR A 53 6.71 1.36 16.80
CA TYR A 53 8.09 1.15 17.25
C TYR A 53 8.85 0.21 16.30
N GLU A 54 8.25 -0.93 15.95
CA GLU A 54 8.85 -1.90 15.05
C GLU A 54 9.01 -1.39 13.61
N ARG A 55 8.10 -0.53 13.15
CA ARG A 55 8.04 0.01 11.79
C ARG A 55 8.69 1.38 11.62
N ALA A 56 9.27 1.96 12.67
CA ALA A 56 10.12 3.15 12.56
C ALA A 56 11.30 2.94 11.57
N ILE A 57 11.71 1.69 11.37
CA ILE A 57 12.58 1.25 10.28
C ILE A 57 11.87 0.12 9.52
N SER A 58 11.65 0.32 8.22
CA SER A 58 11.04 -0.67 7.32
C SER A 58 11.96 -0.96 6.13
N ASP A 59 11.77 -2.10 5.46
CA ASP A 59 12.53 -2.43 4.25
C ASP A 59 11.91 -1.77 3.02
N VAL A 60 10.57 -1.71 2.98
CA VAL A 60 9.82 -0.99 1.95
C VAL A 60 8.69 -0.20 2.60
N VAL A 61 8.57 1.07 2.25
CA VAL A 61 7.40 1.89 2.54
C VAL A 61 6.59 2.09 1.26
N ILE A 62 5.29 1.81 1.31
CA ILE A 62 4.36 2.04 0.19
C ILE A 62 3.42 3.19 0.58
N VAL A 63 3.43 4.27 -0.18
CA VAL A 63 2.60 5.46 0.07
C VAL A 63 1.37 5.42 -0.84
N GLY A 64 0.20 5.23 -0.24
CA GLY A 64 -1.07 5.07 -0.93
C GLY A 64 -1.47 3.59 -1.11
N ALA A 65 -2.56 3.19 -0.46
CA ALA A 65 -3.17 1.86 -0.55
C ALA A 65 -4.24 1.80 -1.66
N GLY A 66 -3.98 2.42 -2.81
CA GLY A 66 -4.79 2.26 -4.02
C GLY A 66 -4.54 0.92 -4.72
N SER A 67 -5.19 0.70 -5.87
CA SER A 67 -5.02 -0.54 -6.65
C SER A 67 -3.56 -0.86 -7.00
N ALA A 68 -2.77 0.14 -7.42
CA ALA A 68 -1.35 -0.06 -7.72
C ALA A 68 -0.50 -0.35 -6.46
N GLY A 69 -0.70 0.42 -5.39
CA GLY A 69 0.04 0.25 -4.13
C GLY A 69 -0.26 -1.09 -3.45
N LEU A 70 -1.54 -1.48 -3.38
CA LEU A 70 -1.94 -2.78 -2.84
C LEU A 70 -1.44 -3.94 -3.72
N THR A 71 -1.43 -3.78 -5.05
CA THR A 71 -0.87 -4.82 -5.94
C THR A 71 0.64 -4.97 -5.74
N CYS A 72 1.37 -3.85 -5.60
CA CYS A 72 2.80 -3.87 -5.25
C CYS A 72 3.04 -4.56 -3.91
N ALA A 73 2.26 -4.21 -2.89
CA ALA A 73 2.34 -4.79 -1.55
C ALA A 73 2.11 -6.31 -1.58
N TRP A 74 1.04 -6.76 -2.25
CA TRP A 74 0.72 -8.18 -2.38
C TRP A 74 1.87 -8.94 -3.05
N TYR A 75 2.36 -8.44 -4.18
CA TYR A 75 3.41 -9.13 -4.95
C TYR A 75 4.73 -9.19 -4.18
N LEU A 76 5.15 -8.07 -3.57
CA LEU A 76 6.35 -8.04 -2.73
C LEU A 76 6.23 -8.98 -1.54
N ALA A 77 5.16 -8.86 -0.76
CA ALA A 77 4.99 -9.64 0.45
C ALA A 77 4.94 -11.15 0.18
N HIS A 78 4.31 -11.55 -0.94
CA HIS A 78 4.23 -12.95 -1.35
C HIS A 78 5.56 -13.52 -1.84
N THR A 79 6.37 -12.72 -2.54
CA THR A 79 7.65 -13.17 -3.13
C THR A 79 8.85 -12.96 -2.22
N ARG A 80 8.71 -12.13 -1.18
CA ARG A 80 9.75 -11.68 -0.26
C ARG A 80 9.24 -11.65 1.19
N PRO A 81 8.91 -12.81 1.78
CA PRO A 81 8.29 -12.90 3.11
C PRO A 81 9.16 -12.36 4.25
N GLU A 82 10.46 -12.18 4.03
CA GLU A 82 11.40 -11.62 4.99
C GLU A 82 11.33 -10.08 5.12
N LEU A 83 10.76 -9.39 4.13
CA LEU A 83 10.74 -7.92 4.11
C LEU A 83 9.67 -7.34 5.02
N LYS A 84 10.04 -6.32 5.81
CA LYS A 84 9.11 -5.44 6.51
C LYS A 84 8.50 -4.43 5.55
N ILE A 85 7.28 -4.72 5.09
CA ILE A 85 6.51 -3.84 4.21
C ILE A 85 5.53 -3.00 5.04
N THR A 86 5.63 -1.68 4.94
CA THR A 86 4.76 -0.74 5.67
C THR A 86 3.99 0.12 4.69
N ILE A 87 2.67 0.05 4.71
CA ILE A 87 1.76 0.81 3.84
C ILE A 87 1.24 2.01 4.62
N ILE A 88 1.43 3.20 4.08
CA ILE A 88 0.88 4.45 4.64
C ILE A 88 -0.28 4.89 3.75
N GLU A 89 -1.47 5.00 4.33
CA GLU A 89 -2.69 5.40 3.63
C GLU A 89 -3.34 6.61 4.31
N ALA A 90 -3.53 7.68 3.54
CA ALA A 90 -4.07 8.92 4.06
C ALA A 90 -5.54 8.76 4.51
N ASN A 91 -6.36 8.01 3.79
CA ASN A 91 -7.75 7.84 4.15
C ASN A 91 -7.93 6.84 5.29
N VAL A 92 -9.07 6.93 5.98
CA VAL A 92 -9.50 5.87 6.91
C VAL A 92 -9.73 4.58 6.14
N ALA A 93 -10.39 4.64 4.99
CA ALA A 93 -10.63 3.48 4.14
C ALA A 93 -9.53 3.36 3.06
N PRO A 94 -8.74 2.27 3.01
CA PRO A 94 -7.84 1.99 1.90
C PRO A 94 -8.62 1.63 0.63
N GLY A 95 -7.90 1.40 -0.47
CA GLY A 95 -8.45 1.02 -1.78
C GLY A 95 -8.43 2.16 -2.81
N GLY A 96 -8.25 3.41 -2.36
CA GLY A 96 -8.21 4.59 -3.21
C GLY A 96 -9.43 4.67 -4.14
N GLY A 97 -9.21 4.92 -5.43
CA GLY A 97 -10.27 4.99 -6.43
C GLY A 97 -10.85 3.65 -6.91
N ALA A 98 -10.35 2.50 -6.40
CA ALA A 98 -10.73 1.18 -6.90
C ALA A 98 -12.01 0.59 -6.25
N TRP A 99 -12.83 1.42 -5.62
CA TRP A 99 -14.13 1.01 -5.09
C TRP A 99 -15.24 1.03 -6.14
N LEU A 100 -15.05 1.78 -7.23
CA LEU A 100 -16.01 1.98 -8.31
C LEU A 100 -15.32 1.87 -9.68
N GLY A 101 -16.14 1.69 -10.71
CA GLY A 101 -15.77 1.94 -12.11
C GLY A 101 -15.94 3.42 -12.46
N GLY A 102 -16.28 3.69 -13.72
CA GLY A 102 -16.53 5.06 -14.20
C GLY A 102 -17.87 5.60 -13.72
N GLN A 103 -17.94 6.91 -13.45
CA GLN A 103 -19.20 7.63 -13.21
C GLN A 103 -20.10 6.98 -12.14
N LEU A 104 -19.50 6.51 -11.05
CA LEU A 104 -20.18 5.81 -9.94
C LEU A 104 -20.77 4.44 -10.29
N MET A 105 -20.52 3.91 -11.48
CA MET A 105 -20.87 2.53 -11.84
C MET A 105 -19.97 1.53 -11.11
N SER A 106 -20.40 0.28 -11.01
CA SER A 106 -19.71 -0.77 -10.26
C SER A 106 -18.65 -1.56 -11.03
N PRO A 107 -18.86 -1.97 -12.31
CA PRO A 107 -17.97 -2.91 -12.98
C PRO A 107 -16.54 -2.39 -13.14
N MET A 108 -15.57 -3.28 -12.97
CA MET A 108 -14.14 -2.98 -13.13
C MET A 108 -13.63 -3.67 -14.40
N VAL A 109 -13.31 -2.86 -15.40
CA VAL A 109 -12.75 -3.31 -16.68
C VAL A 109 -11.24 -3.42 -16.57
N ILE A 110 -10.71 -4.57 -17.00
CA ILE A 110 -9.28 -4.88 -16.96
C ILE A 110 -8.86 -5.45 -18.32
N ARG A 111 -8.00 -4.74 -19.05
CA ARG A 111 -7.42 -5.22 -20.31
C ARG A 111 -6.43 -6.36 -20.07
N LYS A 112 -6.41 -7.33 -20.99
CA LYS A 112 -5.41 -8.42 -20.97
C LYS A 112 -4.01 -7.87 -21.27
N PRO A 113 -2.93 -8.42 -20.67
CA PRO A 113 -2.86 -9.66 -19.88
C PRO A 113 -3.03 -9.49 -18.35
N ALA A 114 -3.56 -8.36 -17.86
CA ALA A 114 -3.67 -8.12 -16.41
C ALA A 114 -4.69 -9.03 -15.69
N ASP A 115 -5.58 -9.69 -16.44
CA ASP A 115 -6.45 -10.78 -15.97
C ASP A 115 -5.66 -11.96 -15.37
N GLY A 116 -4.38 -12.13 -15.74
CA GLY A 116 -3.48 -13.09 -15.08
C GLY A 116 -3.36 -12.90 -13.58
N PHE A 117 -3.43 -11.66 -13.11
CA PHE A 117 -3.38 -11.36 -11.68
C PHE A 117 -4.70 -11.69 -10.97
N LEU A 118 -5.85 -11.52 -11.65
CA LEU A 118 -7.15 -11.90 -11.09
C LEU A 118 -7.22 -13.40 -10.78
N ARG A 119 -6.63 -14.23 -11.66
CA ARG A 119 -6.50 -15.68 -11.42
C ARG A 119 -5.65 -15.99 -10.19
N GLN A 120 -4.57 -15.25 -9.96
CA GLN A 120 -3.72 -15.42 -8.76
C GLN A 120 -4.48 -15.04 -7.48
N LEU A 121 -5.27 -13.96 -7.52
CA LEU A 121 -6.08 -13.52 -6.39
C LEU A 121 -7.33 -14.39 -6.16
N GLY A 122 -7.77 -15.14 -7.16
CA GLY A 122 -9.06 -15.86 -7.11
C GLY A 122 -10.27 -14.94 -7.29
N VAL A 123 -10.12 -13.80 -7.96
CA VAL A 123 -11.24 -12.87 -8.25
C VAL A 123 -11.94 -13.30 -9.54
N PRO A 124 -13.24 -13.64 -9.50
CA PRO A 124 -13.98 -14.03 -10.69
C PRO A 124 -14.23 -12.82 -11.62
N TYR A 125 -14.25 -13.09 -12.92
CA TYR A 125 -14.49 -12.11 -13.97
C TYR A 125 -15.20 -12.74 -15.16
N GLU A 126 -15.83 -11.90 -15.97
CA GLU A 126 -16.39 -12.25 -17.28
C GLU A 126 -15.35 -11.92 -18.37
N ASP A 127 -15.11 -12.85 -19.29
CA ASP A 127 -14.11 -12.68 -20.37
C ASP A 127 -14.78 -12.15 -21.64
N GLU A 128 -14.36 -10.96 -22.09
CA GLU A 128 -14.90 -10.23 -23.24
C GLU A 128 -13.87 -10.17 -24.39
N GLY A 129 -12.95 -11.14 -24.45
CA GLY A 129 -11.92 -11.23 -25.48
C GLY A 129 -10.68 -10.41 -25.12
N ALA A 130 -10.63 -9.14 -25.52
CA ALA A 130 -9.45 -8.27 -25.32
C ALA A 130 -9.33 -7.73 -23.88
N PHE A 131 -10.40 -7.84 -23.10
CA PHE A 131 -10.48 -7.41 -21.71
C PHE A 131 -11.39 -8.37 -20.93
N VAL A 132 -11.38 -8.20 -19.61
CA VAL A 132 -12.26 -8.90 -18.68
C VAL A 132 -12.98 -7.89 -17.80
N VAL A 133 -14.11 -8.31 -17.22
CA VAL A 133 -14.93 -7.46 -16.35
C VAL A 133 -15.12 -8.15 -15.01
N VAL A 134 -14.62 -7.54 -13.94
CA VAL A 134 -14.98 -7.93 -12.58
C VAL A 134 -16.32 -7.28 -12.25
N LYS A 135 -17.29 -8.09 -11.76
CA LYS A 135 -18.67 -7.66 -11.50
C LYS A 135 -18.78 -6.36 -10.69
N HIS A 136 -17.84 -6.13 -9.78
CA HIS A 136 -17.74 -4.91 -8.99
C HIS A 136 -16.28 -4.63 -8.64
N ALA A 137 -15.83 -3.39 -8.82
CA ALA A 137 -14.49 -2.93 -8.40
C ALA A 137 -14.17 -3.26 -6.93
N ALA A 138 -15.16 -3.10 -6.03
CA ALA A 138 -15.06 -3.50 -4.63
C ALA A 138 -14.71 -4.98 -4.42
N LEU A 139 -15.12 -5.90 -5.30
CA LEU A 139 -14.76 -7.32 -5.18
C LEU A 139 -13.25 -7.52 -5.36
N PHE A 140 -12.67 -6.89 -6.38
CA PHE A 140 -11.22 -6.90 -6.59
C PHE A 140 -10.50 -6.28 -5.38
N THR A 141 -10.90 -5.07 -4.99
CA THR A 141 -10.21 -4.29 -3.96
C THR A 141 -10.28 -4.95 -2.58
N SER A 142 -11.46 -5.42 -2.17
CA SER A 142 -11.61 -6.09 -0.87
C SER A 142 -10.90 -7.44 -0.80
N THR A 143 -10.90 -8.22 -1.90
CA THR A 143 -10.16 -9.49 -1.97
C THR A 143 -8.65 -9.26 -1.86
N LEU A 144 -8.12 -8.32 -2.66
CA LEU A 144 -6.71 -7.96 -2.63
C LEU A 144 -6.30 -7.45 -1.24
N LEU A 145 -7.07 -6.52 -0.68
CA LEU A 145 -6.81 -5.94 0.64
C LEU A 145 -6.81 -7.02 1.74
N SER A 146 -7.79 -7.93 1.73
CA SER A 146 -7.88 -9.03 2.70
C SER A 146 -6.63 -9.91 2.65
N GLN A 147 -6.19 -10.30 1.46
CA GLN A 147 -4.98 -11.11 1.31
C GLN A 147 -3.72 -10.37 1.73
N VAL A 148 -3.58 -9.08 1.38
CA VAL A 148 -2.44 -8.24 1.80
C VAL A 148 -2.37 -8.13 3.32
N LEU A 149 -3.49 -7.86 3.99
CA LEU A 149 -3.54 -7.68 5.45
C LEU A 149 -3.36 -8.99 6.22
N ALA A 150 -3.59 -10.14 5.58
CA ALA A 150 -3.33 -11.44 6.18
C ALA A 150 -1.83 -11.83 6.16
N MET A 151 -0.98 -11.12 5.42
CA MET A 151 0.44 -11.42 5.32
C MET A 151 1.19 -10.88 6.56
N PRO A 152 1.98 -11.72 7.27
CA PRO A 152 2.56 -11.36 8.56
C PRO A 152 3.63 -10.25 8.48
N ASN A 153 4.19 -10.03 7.30
CA ASN A 153 5.25 -9.06 7.06
C ASN A 153 4.73 -7.69 6.60
N VAL A 154 3.42 -7.55 6.37
CA VAL A 154 2.75 -6.31 5.98
C VAL A 154 2.10 -5.63 7.18
N VAL A 155 2.23 -4.30 7.23
CA VAL A 155 1.47 -3.44 8.15
C VAL A 155 0.77 -2.35 7.33
N LEU A 156 -0.49 -2.08 7.62
CA LEU A 156 -1.23 -0.92 7.12
C LEU A 156 -1.39 0.12 8.24
N MET A 157 -0.89 1.33 7.99
CA MET A 157 -1.15 2.51 8.80
C MET A 157 -2.05 3.45 7.97
N ASN A 158 -3.36 3.20 8.06
CA ASN A 158 -4.38 4.07 7.48
C ASN A 158 -4.63 5.31 8.37
N ALA A 159 -5.39 6.28 7.87
CA ALA A 159 -5.58 7.60 8.49
C ALA A 159 -4.26 8.35 8.78
N THR A 160 -3.20 8.00 8.05
CA THR A 160 -1.85 8.53 8.21
C THR A 160 -1.38 9.08 6.86
N ALA A 161 -1.09 10.37 6.79
CA ALA A 161 -0.60 11.03 5.59
C ALA A 161 0.94 11.04 5.59
N VAL A 162 1.52 10.99 4.39
CA VAL A 162 2.91 11.39 4.17
C VAL A 162 2.90 12.87 3.78
N GLU A 163 3.62 13.68 4.55
CA GLU A 163 3.68 15.14 4.38
C GLU A 163 5.02 15.62 3.82
N ASP A 164 6.07 14.81 3.97
CA ASP A 164 7.39 15.06 3.41
C ASP A 164 8.15 13.73 3.14
N LEU A 165 9.27 13.84 2.44
CA LEU A 165 10.23 12.77 2.21
C LEU A 165 11.48 13.02 3.04
N ILE A 166 12.06 11.97 3.61
CA ILE A 166 13.39 12.06 4.22
C ILE A 166 14.42 11.99 3.09
N ILE A 167 15.15 13.07 2.86
CA ILE A 167 16.13 13.17 1.76
C ILE A 167 17.52 13.42 2.34
N HIS A 168 18.47 12.55 1.97
CA HIS A 168 19.87 12.63 2.40
C HIS A 168 20.82 12.35 1.24
N GLN A 169 22.07 12.81 1.35
CA GLN A 169 23.13 12.31 0.48
C GLN A 169 23.46 10.86 0.86
N ASP A 170 23.51 9.98 -0.13
CA ASP A 170 23.90 8.59 0.04
C ASP A 170 25.44 8.40 0.01
N PHE A 171 25.88 7.15 0.13
CA PHE A 171 27.31 6.79 0.11
C PHE A 171 28.04 7.17 -1.19
N ARG A 172 27.31 7.50 -2.26
CA ARG A 172 27.85 7.95 -3.55
C ARG A 172 27.80 9.49 -3.69
N GLY A 173 27.34 10.20 -2.67
CA GLY A 173 27.15 11.65 -2.68
C GLY A 173 25.90 12.12 -3.44
N LEU A 174 24.99 11.20 -3.81
CA LEU A 174 23.77 11.52 -4.53
C LEU A 174 22.61 11.78 -3.54
N GLN A 175 21.73 12.72 -3.86
CA GLN A 175 20.49 12.88 -3.08
C GLN A 175 19.61 11.64 -3.24
N ARG A 176 19.19 11.06 -2.11
CA ARG A 176 18.40 9.83 -2.01
C ARG A 176 17.24 10.04 -1.05
N VAL A 177 16.08 9.55 -1.45
CA VAL A 177 14.94 9.38 -0.55
C VAL A 177 15.21 8.17 0.34
N ALA A 178 15.23 8.39 1.66
CA ALA A 178 15.60 7.41 2.69
C ALA A 178 14.50 7.21 3.73
N GLY A 179 13.29 7.68 3.45
CA GLY A 179 12.12 7.47 4.28
C GLY A 179 11.01 8.46 4.00
N VAL A 180 10.01 8.46 4.87
CA VAL A 180 8.83 9.33 4.79
C VAL A 180 8.64 10.07 6.11
N VAL A 181 8.08 11.27 6.01
CA VAL A 181 7.63 12.09 7.13
C VAL A 181 6.12 11.96 7.20
N THR A 182 5.60 11.51 8.33
CA THR A 182 4.22 11.06 8.48
C THR A 182 3.50 11.83 9.56
N ASN A 183 2.20 12.01 9.41
CA ASN A 183 1.34 12.50 10.47
C ASN A 183 -0.06 11.90 10.35
N TRP A 184 -0.90 12.10 11.35
CA TRP A 184 -2.32 11.82 11.18
C TRP A 184 -2.86 12.70 10.05
N THR A 185 -3.67 12.14 9.16
CA THR A 185 -4.18 12.89 8.00
C THR A 185 -4.96 14.12 8.42
N LEU A 186 -5.70 14.05 9.53
CA LEU A 186 -6.42 15.21 10.06
C LEU A 186 -5.47 16.31 10.56
N VAL A 187 -4.30 15.97 11.08
CA VAL A 187 -3.27 16.97 11.43
C VAL A 187 -2.74 17.63 10.16
N ALA A 188 -2.38 16.80 9.16
CA ALA A 188 -1.85 17.25 7.89
C ALA A 188 -2.78 18.23 7.13
N LEU A 189 -4.09 18.02 7.25
CA LEU A 189 -5.10 18.88 6.62
C LEU A 189 -5.42 20.15 7.42
N ASN A 190 -4.85 20.35 8.61
CA ASN A 190 -5.26 21.40 9.55
C ASN A 190 -4.10 22.20 10.15
N HIS A 191 -2.90 22.19 9.54
CA HIS A 191 -1.73 22.96 9.99
C HIS A 191 -1.99 24.46 10.18
N ASP A 192 -2.87 25.05 9.36
CA ASP A 192 -3.20 26.49 9.42
C ASP A 192 -4.25 26.85 10.49
N THR A 193 -4.82 25.86 11.19
CA THR A 193 -5.97 26.06 12.10
C THR A 193 -5.65 25.82 13.56
N GLN A 194 -4.43 25.39 13.89
CA GLN A 194 -3.96 25.07 15.23
C GLN A 194 -2.53 25.59 15.42
N SER A 195 -1.98 25.46 16.63
CA SER A 195 -0.52 25.58 16.82
C SER A 195 0.21 24.49 16.04
N CYS A 196 1.50 24.70 15.73
CA CYS A 196 2.30 23.74 14.99
C CYS A 196 2.27 22.35 15.63
N MET A 197 2.01 21.32 14.82
CA MET A 197 1.94 19.92 15.22
C MET A 197 2.96 19.13 14.41
N ASP A 198 4.17 19.00 14.95
CA ASP A 198 5.28 18.37 14.25
C ASP A 198 4.95 16.93 13.81
N PRO A 199 5.47 16.49 12.65
CA PRO A 199 5.26 15.15 12.14
C PRO A 199 6.17 14.12 12.84
N ASN A 200 5.93 12.84 12.54
CA ASN A 200 6.79 11.70 12.86
C ASN A 200 7.53 11.20 11.60
N THR A 201 8.36 10.16 11.72
CA THR A 201 9.21 9.67 10.61
C THR A 201 9.29 8.14 10.54
N ILE A 202 9.44 7.63 9.32
CA ILE A 202 9.75 6.22 9.06
C ILE A 202 10.94 6.17 8.10
N THR A 203 12.02 5.48 8.51
CA THR A 203 13.20 5.25 7.67
C THR A 203 12.98 4.00 6.81
N ALA A 204 13.31 4.09 5.53
CA ALA A 204 13.31 2.94 4.63
C ALA A 204 14.28 3.15 3.46
N PRO A 205 14.94 2.08 2.99
CA PRO A 205 15.85 2.18 1.84
C PRO A 205 15.09 2.37 0.53
N ILE A 206 13.84 1.89 0.47
CA ILE A 206 12.96 1.92 -0.70
C ILE A 206 11.58 2.46 -0.34
N ILE A 207 11.15 3.47 -1.08
CA ILE A 207 9.82 4.07 -0.99
C ILE A 207 9.15 3.84 -2.34
N VAL A 208 7.95 3.25 -2.32
CA VAL A 208 7.07 3.13 -3.48
C VAL A 208 5.93 4.12 -3.32
N SER A 209 5.89 5.17 -4.15
CA SER A 209 4.79 6.14 -4.15
C SER A 209 3.73 5.75 -5.18
N ALA A 210 2.51 5.56 -4.69
CA ALA A 210 1.33 5.13 -5.42
C ALA A 210 0.10 6.01 -5.09
N THR A 211 0.33 7.32 -4.90
CA THR A 211 -0.69 8.26 -4.37
C THR A 211 -1.75 8.69 -5.39
N GLY A 212 -1.71 8.14 -6.60
CA GLY A 212 -2.62 8.50 -7.68
C GLY A 212 -2.38 9.93 -8.18
N HIS A 213 -3.40 10.51 -8.80
CA HIS A 213 -3.32 11.86 -9.40
C HIS A 213 -4.35 12.85 -8.82
N ASP A 214 -5.46 12.35 -8.28
CA ASP A 214 -6.59 13.15 -7.80
C ASP A 214 -6.53 13.42 -6.29
N GLY A 215 -7.32 14.41 -5.86
CA GLY A 215 -7.55 14.72 -4.45
C GLY A 215 -6.45 15.56 -3.80
N PRO A 216 -6.65 15.95 -2.53
CA PRO A 216 -5.73 16.84 -1.81
C PRO A 216 -4.32 16.24 -1.62
N MET A 217 -4.21 14.91 -1.61
CA MET A 217 -2.96 14.17 -1.41
C MET A 217 -2.47 13.48 -2.70
N GLY A 218 -3.12 13.72 -3.85
CA GLY A 218 -2.77 13.09 -5.12
C GLY A 218 -1.42 13.58 -5.66
N ALA A 219 -0.65 12.65 -6.23
CA ALA A 219 0.68 12.89 -6.79
C ALA A 219 1.64 13.59 -5.82
N PHE A 220 1.53 13.25 -4.53
CA PHE A 220 2.27 13.91 -3.45
C PHE A 220 3.78 13.90 -3.71
N SER A 221 4.36 12.72 -3.94
CA SER A 221 5.82 12.59 -4.06
C SER A 221 6.30 13.24 -5.35
N ALA A 222 5.55 13.14 -6.46
CA ALA A 222 5.88 13.83 -7.71
C ALA A 222 5.97 15.36 -7.50
N LYS A 223 4.97 15.96 -6.84
CA LYS A 223 4.97 17.39 -6.48
C LYS A 223 6.10 17.72 -5.49
N ARG A 224 6.38 16.82 -4.54
CA ARG A 224 7.42 17.02 -3.54
C ARG A 224 8.81 17.02 -4.16
N LEU A 225 9.09 16.17 -5.16
CA LEU A 225 10.36 16.19 -5.88
C LEU A 225 10.65 17.55 -6.54
N VAL A 226 9.61 18.22 -7.06
CA VAL A 226 9.76 19.57 -7.65
C VAL A 226 10.11 20.59 -6.58
N SER A 227 9.31 20.67 -5.51
CA SER A 227 9.55 21.63 -4.42
C SER A 227 10.83 21.38 -3.62
N ALA A 228 11.33 20.14 -3.61
CA ALA A 228 12.62 19.77 -3.02
C ALA A 228 13.82 19.98 -3.97
N GLY A 229 13.59 20.38 -5.22
CA GLY A 229 14.65 20.63 -6.20
C GLY A 229 15.29 19.36 -6.80
N LEU A 230 14.68 18.20 -6.62
CA LEU A 230 15.13 16.92 -7.21
C LEU A 230 14.62 16.71 -8.64
N THR A 231 13.61 17.47 -9.05
CA THR A 231 13.07 17.47 -10.41
C THR A 231 12.72 18.91 -10.78
N LYS A 232 12.94 19.29 -12.04
CA LYS A 232 12.72 20.67 -12.49
C LYS A 232 11.25 21.07 -12.45
N GLU A 233 10.38 20.25 -13.02
CA GLU A 233 8.95 20.52 -13.17
C GLU A 233 8.19 19.20 -13.37
N LEU A 234 6.86 19.24 -13.21
CA LEU A 234 6.00 18.10 -13.52
C LEU A 234 5.77 17.97 -15.03
N GLY A 235 5.66 16.75 -15.53
CA GLY A 235 5.18 16.49 -16.87
C GLY A 235 3.71 16.90 -17.05
N ASN A 236 2.89 16.81 -16.01
CA ASN A 236 1.44 17.04 -15.96
C ASN A 236 0.63 16.04 -16.80
N MET A 237 -0.28 15.31 -16.14
CA MET A 237 -1.13 14.30 -16.78
C MET A 237 -1.89 14.89 -17.99
N ARG A 238 -1.94 14.12 -19.10
CA ARG A 238 -2.56 14.53 -20.37
C ARG A 238 -3.99 14.00 -20.51
N GLY A 239 -4.64 14.38 -21.61
CA GLY A 239 -5.97 13.91 -21.98
C GLY A 239 -6.11 12.39 -22.02
N LEU A 240 -7.35 11.91 -22.03
CA LEU A 240 -7.64 10.48 -21.96
C LEU A 240 -7.33 9.77 -23.28
N ASP A 241 -6.47 8.76 -23.22
CA ASP A 241 -6.20 7.82 -24.31
C ASP A 241 -5.77 6.47 -23.70
N MET A 242 -6.71 5.52 -23.58
CA MET A 242 -6.48 4.22 -22.93
C MET A 242 -5.35 3.40 -23.59
N ASN A 243 -5.23 3.48 -24.92
CA ASN A 243 -4.27 2.67 -25.66
C ASN A 243 -2.84 3.15 -25.42
N ARG A 244 -2.64 4.47 -25.33
CA ARG A 244 -1.33 5.07 -25.03
C ARG A 244 -1.03 5.07 -23.54
N ALA A 245 -2.03 5.35 -22.70
CA ALA A 245 -1.86 5.52 -21.26
C ALA A 245 -1.40 4.22 -20.58
N GLU A 246 -2.13 3.11 -20.77
CA GLU A 246 -1.87 1.91 -19.98
C GLU A 246 -0.46 1.34 -20.19
N PRO A 247 0.03 1.15 -21.43
CA PRO A 247 1.41 0.70 -21.64
C PRO A 247 2.45 1.73 -21.16
N ALA A 248 2.19 3.04 -21.33
CA ALA A 248 3.11 4.08 -20.88
C ALA A 248 3.33 4.03 -19.36
N ILE A 249 2.27 3.87 -18.57
CA ILE A 249 2.38 3.77 -17.11
C ILE A 249 3.14 2.50 -16.70
N VAL A 250 2.82 1.35 -17.29
CA VAL A 250 3.45 0.08 -16.94
C VAL A 250 4.94 0.08 -17.31
N ASN A 251 5.27 0.47 -18.54
CA ASN A 251 6.63 0.41 -19.05
C ASN A 251 7.58 1.42 -18.38
N ASN A 252 7.04 2.55 -17.92
CA ASN A 252 7.84 3.61 -17.29
C ASN A 252 7.86 3.54 -15.75
N THR A 253 7.13 2.60 -15.13
CA THR A 253 7.21 2.36 -13.67
C THR A 253 8.64 1.97 -13.28
N ARG A 254 9.26 2.80 -12.44
CA ARG A 254 10.71 2.76 -12.14
C ARG A 254 11.06 3.50 -10.86
N GLU A 255 12.31 3.35 -10.43
CA GLU A 255 12.98 4.28 -9.51
C GLU A 255 13.23 5.60 -10.27
N VAL A 256 12.50 6.66 -9.90
CA VAL A 256 12.55 7.97 -10.59
C VAL A 256 13.69 8.85 -10.08
N VAL A 257 14.01 8.71 -8.79
CA VAL A 257 15.22 9.23 -8.13
C VAL A 257 15.70 8.17 -7.14
N PRO A 258 16.98 8.17 -6.73
CA PRO A 258 17.49 7.16 -5.79
C PRO A 258 16.59 7.01 -4.56
N GLY A 259 16.06 5.80 -4.34
CA GLY A 259 15.21 5.41 -3.22
C GLY A 259 13.72 5.58 -3.42
N LEU A 260 13.27 6.19 -4.53
CA LEU A 260 11.86 6.49 -4.77
C LEU A 260 11.37 5.87 -6.09
N ILE A 261 10.45 4.93 -5.97
CA ILE A 261 9.79 4.26 -7.09
C ILE A 261 8.40 4.86 -7.27
N PHE A 262 8.05 5.24 -8.50
CA PHE A 262 6.69 5.65 -8.85
C PHE A 262 5.94 4.54 -9.56
N THR A 263 4.68 4.36 -9.18
CA THR A 263 3.75 3.41 -9.78
C THR A 263 2.34 3.98 -9.86
N GLY A 264 1.50 3.36 -10.68
CA GLY A 264 0.14 3.82 -10.93
C GLY A 264 0.09 5.23 -11.52
N MET A 265 -1.01 5.94 -11.25
CA MET A 265 -1.27 7.22 -11.90
C MET A 265 -0.43 8.39 -11.42
N GLU A 266 0.25 8.30 -10.27
CA GLU A 266 1.19 9.34 -9.85
C GLU A 266 2.32 9.53 -10.87
N LEU A 267 2.74 8.44 -11.51
CA LEU A 267 3.73 8.48 -12.58
C LEU A 267 3.26 9.30 -13.79
N SER A 268 1.95 9.38 -14.04
CA SER A 268 1.40 10.17 -15.14
C SER A 268 1.62 11.68 -14.96
N GLU A 269 1.60 12.16 -13.72
CA GLU A 269 1.88 13.56 -13.38
C GLU A 269 3.36 13.87 -13.48
N HIS A 270 4.21 12.92 -13.10
CA HIS A 270 5.66 13.04 -13.23
C HIS A 270 6.10 13.06 -14.70
N ASP A 271 5.69 12.05 -15.48
CA ASP A 271 6.16 11.87 -16.88
C ASP A 271 5.32 12.65 -17.92
N GLY A 272 4.12 13.11 -17.55
CA GLY A 272 3.20 13.78 -18.47
C GLY A 272 2.54 12.82 -19.48
N SER A 273 2.12 11.65 -18.99
CA SER A 273 1.44 10.62 -19.79
C SER A 273 -0.08 10.86 -19.89
N ASN A 274 -0.73 10.24 -20.89
CA ASN A 274 -2.18 10.19 -20.98
C ASN A 274 -2.79 9.45 -19.78
N ARG A 275 -4.04 9.81 -19.42
CA ARG A 275 -4.84 9.04 -18.46
C ARG A 275 -5.66 7.95 -19.15
N MET A 276 -5.96 6.86 -18.44
CA MET A 276 -6.79 5.77 -18.97
C MET A 276 -8.27 5.84 -18.56
N GLY A 277 -8.63 6.61 -17.52
CA GLY A 277 -10.01 6.64 -17.03
C GLY A 277 -10.43 5.30 -16.41
N PRO A 278 -11.64 4.78 -16.69
CA PRO A 278 -12.23 3.67 -15.94
C PRO A 278 -11.76 2.26 -16.40
N THR A 279 -10.44 2.06 -16.56
CA THR A 279 -9.81 0.75 -16.79
C THR A 279 -8.61 0.58 -15.86
N PHE A 280 -8.40 -0.62 -15.32
CA PHE A 280 -7.53 -0.85 -14.16
C PHE A 280 -6.32 -1.75 -14.46
N GLY A 281 -6.16 -2.23 -15.70
CA GLY A 281 -5.09 -3.16 -16.08
C GLY A 281 -3.69 -2.59 -15.82
N ALA A 282 -3.47 -1.31 -16.16
CA ALA A 282 -2.21 -0.62 -15.90
C ALA A 282 -1.90 -0.48 -14.42
N MET A 283 -2.90 -0.29 -13.54
CA MET A 283 -2.65 -0.14 -12.11
C MET A 283 -2.13 -1.46 -11.52
N ILE A 284 -2.72 -2.58 -11.94
CA ILE A 284 -2.26 -3.92 -11.57
C ILE A 284 -0.83 -4.15 -12.08
N ALA A 285 -0.62 -4.01 -13.39
CA ALA A 285 0.67 -4.33 -14.01
C ALA A 285 1.79 -3.38 -13.54
N SER A 286 1.50 -2.10 -13.31
CA SER A 286 2.48 -1.16 -12.72
C SER A 286 2.78 -1.49 -11.26
N GLY A 287 1.80 -1.91 -10.46
CA GLY A 287 2.04 -2.39 -9.09
C GLY A 287 3.02 -3.57 -9.06
N ILE A 288 2.80 -4.57 -9.93
CA ILE A 288 3.71 -5.72 -10.09
C ILE A 288 5.10 -5.26 -10.57
N LYS A 289 5.16 -4.34 -11.54
CA LYS A 289 6.43 -3.81 -12.03
C LYS A 289 7.21 -3.09 -10.92
N ALA A 290 6.54 -2.31 -10.08
CA ALA A 290 7.15 -1.62 -8.96
C ALA A 290 7.74 -2.59 -7.94
N ALA A 291 7.03 -3.70 -7.66
CA ALA A 291 7.56 -4.78 -6.84
C ALA A 291 8.85 -5.37 -7.40
N HIS A 292 8.90 -5.67 -8.70
CA HIS A 292 10.14 -6.13 -9.35
C HIS A 292 11.29 -5.13 -9.26
N VAL A 293 11.01 -3.83 -9.42
CA VAL A 293 12.03 -2.79 -9.31
C VAL A 293 12.55 -2.72 -7.87
N ALA A 294 11.67 -2.74 -6.87
CA ALA A 294 12.05 -2.73 -5.46
C ALA A 294 12.92 -3.95 -5.12
N SER A 295 12.50 -5.17 -5.49
CA SER A 295 13.30 -6.38 -5.25
C SER A 295 14.67 -6.31 -5.89
N LYS A 296 14.76 -5.82 -7.14
CA LYS A 296 16.05 -5.68 -7.84
C LYS A 296 16.99 -4.74 -7.09
N ILE A 297 16.49 -3.61 -6.58
CA ILE A 297 17.34 -2.68 -5.83
C ILE A 297 17.80 -3.33 -4.53
N LEU A 298 16.88 -3.92 -3.76
CA LEU A 298 17.18 -4.62 -2.50
C LEU A 298 18.23 -5.72 -2.69
N ASP A 299 18.14 -6.52 -3.75
CA ASP A 299 19.09 -7.61 -4.05
C ASP A 299 20.49 -7.10 -4.43
N SER A 300 20.58 -5.85 -4.88
CA SER A 300 21.81 -5.22 -5.35
C SER A 300 22.41 -4.23 -4.34
N SER A 301 21.91 -4.18 -3.11
CA SER A 301 22.26 -3.18 -2.12
C SER A 301 22.65 -3.79 -0.78
N GLU A 302 23.68 -3.24 -0.15
CA GLU A 302 23.97 -3.48 1.25
C GLU A 302 23.14 -2.51 2.10
N ILE A 303 22.31 -3.06 3.00
CA ILE A 303 21.39 -2.27 3.81
C ILE A 303 21.71 -2.43 5.30
N VAL A 304 21.97 -1.31 5.97
CA VAL A 304 22.20 -1.25 7.41
C VAL A 304 21.20 -0.29 8.03
N ARG A 305 20.36 -0.80 8.95
CA ARG A 305 19.34 -0.02 9.68
C ARG A 305 18.43 0.81 8.74
N GLY A 306 17.99 0.19 7.64
CA GLY A 306 17.09 0.81 6.66
C GLY A 306 17.76 1.83 5.72
N LYS A 307 19.09 1.86 5.66
CA LYS A 307 19.85 2.74 4.75
C LYS A 307 20.72 1.91 3.83
N ILE A 308 20.76 2.27 2.55
CA ILE A 308 21.69 1.67 1.58
C ILE A 308 23.09 2.27 1.82
N VAL A 309 24.09 1.41 2.03
CA VAL A 309 25.48 1.80 2.34
C VAL A 309 26.49 1.28 1.31
N GLY A 310 26.07 0.41 0.39
CA GLY A 310 26.91 -0.21 -0.64
C GLY A 310 26.08 -0.78 -1.77
#